data_AF-A0A969JZV7-F1
#
_entry.id   AF-A0A969JZV7-F1
#
_cell.length_a   1.000
_cell.length_b   1.000
_cell.length_c   1.000
_cell.angle_alpha   90.00
_cell.angle_beta   90.00
_cell.angle_gamma   90.00
#
_symmetry.space_group_name_H-M   'P 1'
#
loop_
_entity.id
_entity.type
_entity.pdbx_description
1 polymer ?
#
loop_
_entity_poly.entity_id
_entity_poly.type
_entity_poly.pdbx_seq_one_letter_code
_entity_poly.pdbx_strand_id
1 'polypeptide(L)' 'MRLVINKMPEIYDFNQVRDLVQSKYRCGVAAILPHAEEMMSLASQDIFYLRYPDHRISQEIKAMVDTFA' A
#
# COMPACT_ATOMS: atom_id res chain seq x y z
N MET A 1 14.57 4.94 7.60
CA MET A 1 14.05 4.81 6.22
C MET A 1 13.15 3.59 6.16
N ARG A 2 12.02 3.66 5.44
CA ARG A 2 11.13 2.51 5.20
C ARG A 2 10.69 2.49 3.73
N LEU A 3 10.24 1.35 3.25
CA LEU A 3 9.76 1.14 1.89
C LEU A 3 8.23 1.08 1.83
N VAL A 4 7.66 1.55 0.73
CA VAL A 4 6.26 1.32 0.38
C VAL A 4 6.24 0.53 -0.92
N ILE A 5 5.56 -0.61 -0.92
CA ILE A 5 5.38 -1.40 -2.13
C ILE A 5 4.08 -0.93 -2.78
N ASN A 6 4.17 -0.40 -4.00
CA ASN A 6 3.03 0.19 -4.70
C ASN A 6 2.53 -0.71 -5.83
N LYS A 7 1.21 -0.69 -6.07
CA LYS A 7 0.51 -1.46 -7.11
C LYS A 7 0.80 -2.97 -7.05
N MET A 8 0.75 -3.53 -5.84
CA MET A 8 0.95 -4.97 -5.62
C MET A 8 -0.18 -5.77 -6.29
N PRO A 9 0.10 -6.67 -7.25
CA PRO A 9 -0.92 -7.54 -7.83
C PRO A 9 -1.51 -8.48 -6.78
N GLU A 10 -2.83 -8.64 -6.78
CA GLU A 10 -3.52 -9.43 -5.74
C GLU A 10 -3.25 -10.93 -5.80
N ILE A 11 -2.73 -11.43 -6.93
CA ILE A 11 -2.37 -12.84 -7.13
C ILE A 11 -1.22 -13.31 -6.20
N TYR A 12 -0.49 -12.38 -5.61
CA TYR A 12 0.64 -12.69 -4.74
C TYR A 12 0.25 -12.64 -3.26
N ASP A 13 0.96 -13.42 -2.45
CA ASP A 13 0.88 -13.32 -0.99
C ASP A 13 1.63 -12.06 -0.50
N PHE A 14 0.90 -11.17 0.16
CA PHE A 14 1.41 -9.89 0.62
C PHE A 14 2.45 -10.04 1.74
N ASN A 15 2.32 -11.06 2.59
CA ASN A 15 3.28 -11.31 3.68
C ASN A 15 4.58 -11.86 3.12
N GLN A 16 4.50 -12.82 2.19
CA GLN A 16 5.70 -13.37 1.54
C GLN A 16 6.47 -12.29 0.79
N VAL A 17 5.78 -11.40 0.09
CA VAL A 17 6.42 -10.29 -0.63
C VAL A 17 7.01 -9.26 0.34
N ARG A 18 6.33 -8.98 1.46
CA ARG A 18 6.87 -8.13 2.52
C ARG A 18 8.22 -8.66 2.99
N ASP A 19 8.28 -9.92 3.38
CA ASP A 19 9.48 -10.55 3.93
C ASP A 19 10.61 -10.60 2.91
N LEU A 20 10.28 -10.91 1.65
CA LEU A 20 11.24 -10.90 0.55
C LEU A 20 11.85 -9.51 0.33
N VAL A 21 11.02 -8.45 0.30
CA VAL A 21 11.51 -7.09 0.08
C VAL A 21 12.32 -6.59 1.28
N GLN A 22 11.85 -6.85 2.51
CA GLN A 22 12.58 -6.46 3.72
C GLN A 22 13.96 -7.11 3.79
N SER A 23 14.06 -8.41 3.52
CA SER A 23 15.33 -9.13 3.53
C SER A 23 16.26 -8.67 2.40
N LYS A 24 15.74 -8.52 1.18
CA LYS A 24 16.53 -8.13 0.00
C LYS A 24 17.12 -6.73 0.13
N TYR A 25 16.35 -5.77 0.61
CA TYR A 25 16.77 -4.37 0.69
C TYR A 25 17.24 -3.95 2.09
N ARG A 26 17.19 -4.86 3.07
CA ARG A 26 17.56 -4.61 4.48
C ARG A 26 16.89 -3.35 5.04
N CYS A 27 15.62 -3.16 4.70
CA CYS A 27 14.83 -1.97 5.01
C CYS A 27 13.39 -2.38 5.31
N GLY A 28 12.81 -1.88 6.39
CA GLY A 28 11.44 -2.23 6.78
C GLY A 28 10.42 -1.75 5.74
N VAL A 29 9.41 -2.56 5.45
CA VAL A 29 8.30 -2.18 4.58
C VAL A 29 7.20 -1.59 5.47
N ALA A 30 6.87 -0.31 5.26
CA ALA A 30 5.85 0.40 6.01
C ALA A 30 4.43 0.02 5.56
N ALA A 31 4.22 -0.15 4.25
CA ALA A 31 2.92 -0.47 3.67
C ALA A 31 3.04 -1.23 2.35
N ILE A 32 1.98 -1.98 2.01
CA ILE A 32 1.82 -2.61 0.70
C ILE A 32 0.49 -2.15 0.12
N LEU A 33 0.56 -1.31 -0.91
CA LEU A 33 -0.61 -0.79 -1.61
C LEU A 33 -0.98 -1.76 -2.73
N PRO A 34 -2.13 -2.44 -2.67
CA PRO A 34 -2.58 -3.33 -3.75
C PRO A 34 -2.83 -2.54 -5.04
N HIS A 35 -2.88 -3.24 -6.16
CA HIS A 35 -3.55 -2.72 -7.34
C HIS A 35 -5.03 -2.45 -7.01
N ALA A 36 -5.58 -1.36 -7.52
CA ALA A 36 -6.98 -1.01 -7.33
C ALA A 36 -7.55 -0.44 -8.62
N GLU A 37 -8.57 -1.08 -9.15
CA GLU A 37 -9.25 -0.63 -10.38
C GLU A 37 -9.96 0.70 -10.13
N GLU A 38 -10.59 0.85 -8.95
CA GLU A 38 -11.29 2.04 -8.52
C GLU A 38 -10.38 3.28 -8.52
N MET A 39 -9.10 3.11 -8.16
CA MET A 39 -8.13 4.21 -8.20
C MET A 39 -7.83 4.63 -9.62
N MET A 40 -7.69 3.66 -10.54
CA MET A 40 -7.44 3.96 -11.96
C MET A 40 -8.66 4.58 -12.62
N SER A 41 -9.87 4.11 -12.28
CA SER A 41 -11.13 4.67 -12.77
C SER A 41 -11.39 6.07 -12.24
N LEU A 42 -11.07 6.35 -10.97
CA LEU A 42 -11.22 7.69 -10.38
C LEU A 42 -10.29 8.72 -11.03
N ALA A 43 -9.08 8.29 -11.39
CA ALA A 43 -8.04 9.13 -12.00
C ALA A 43 -7.88 10.47 -11.24
N SER A 44 -8.03 11.60 -11.94
CA SER A 44 -7.91 12.94 -11.36
C SER A 44 -9.25 13.61 -11.07
N GLN A 45 -10.36 12.84 -11.02
CA GLN A 45 -11.69 13.42 -10.80
C GLN A 45 -11.95 13.77 -9.34
N ASP A 46 -11.22 13.17 -8.39
CA ASP A 46 -11.44 13.36 -6.96
C ASP A 46 -10.23 12.90 -6.12
N ILE A 47 -10.28 13.09 -4.80
CA ILE A 47 -9.28 12.62 -3.84
C ILE A 47 -9.64 11.21 -3.36
N PHE A 48 -8.85 10.21 -3.76
CA PHE A 48 -9.14 8.80 -3.53
C PHE A 48 -9.39 8.45 -2.04
N TYR A 49 -8.53 8.91 -1.13
CA TYR A 49 -8.65 8.59 0.30
C TYR A 49 -9.93 9.13 0.93
N LEU A 50 -10.38 10.33 0.51
CA LEU A 50 -11.61 10.93 1.03
C LEU A 50 -12.86 10.25 0.47
N ARG A 51 -12.80 9.82 -0.80
CA ARG A 51 -13.90 9.14 -1.48
C ARG A 51 -14.06 7.68 -1.06
N TYR A 52 -12.95 7.00 -0.79
CA TYR A 52 -12.91 5.58 -0.44
C TYR A 52 -12.15 5.35 0.88
N PRO A 53 -12.65 5.85 2.02
CA PRO A 53 -11.92 5.77 3.29
C PRO A 53 -11.71 4.33 3.77
N ASP A 54 -12.64 3.42 3.47
CA ASP A 54 -12.58 2.01 3.90
C ASP A 54 -11.86 1.10 2.89
N HIS A 55 -11.45 1.63 1.74
CA HIS A 55 -10.71 0.85 0.76
C HIS A 55 -9.34 0.44 1.30
N ARG A 56 -8.85 -0.75 0.91
CA ARG A 56 -7.61 -1.33 1.44
C ARG A 56 -6.40 -0.40 1.33
N ILE A 57 -6.24 0.31 0.21
CA ILE A 57 -5.18 1.33 0.04
C ILE A 57 -5.28 2.43 1.12
N SER A 58 -6.48 2.94 1.38
CA SER A 58 -6.68 3.99 2.39
C SER A 58 -6.34 3.46 3.78
N GLN A 59 -6.76 2.24 4.11
CA GLN A 59 -6.43 1.61 5.39
C GLN A 59 -4.91 1.36 5.54
N GLU A 60 -4.21 0.91 4.50
CA GLU A 60 -2.75 0.75 4.50
C GLU A 60 -2.04 2.10 4.70
N ILE A 61 -2.47 3.16 4.02
CA ILE A 61 -1.90 4.51 4.21
C ILE A 61 -2.11 4.99 5.65
N LYS A 62 -3.31 4.77 6.21
CA LYS A 62 -3.61 5.14 7.59
C LYS A 62 -2.71 4.39 8.58
N ALA A 63 -2.63 3.07 8.46
CA ALA A 63 -1.79 2.23 9.33
C ALA A 63 -0.30 2.54 9.16
N MET A 64 0.14 2.95 7.96
CA MET A 64 1.52 3.31 7.69
C MET A 64 2.01 4.46 8.57
N VAL A 65 1.14 5.44 8.87
CA VAL A 65 1.48 6.62 9.69
C VAL A 65 1.97 6.18 11.08
N ASP A 66 1.35 5.15 11.65
CA ASP A 66 1.71 4.63 12.97
C ASP A 66 3.11 3.98 12.99
N THR A 67 3.66 3.64 11.82
CA THR A 67 5.01 3.07 11.71
C THR A 67 6.14 4.12 11.76
N PHE A 68 5.78 5.40 11.74
CA PHE A 68 6.71 6.53 11.79
C PHE A 68 6.74 7.25 13.15
N ALA A 69 5.82 6.92 14.06
CA ALA A 69 5.90 7.33 15.47
C ALA A 69 6.97 6.54 16.21
#